data_AF-A0A521B568-F1
#
_entry.id   AF-A0A521B568-F1
#
_cell.length_a   1.000
_cell.length_b   1.000
_cell.length_c   1.000
_cell.angle_alpha   90.00
_cell.angle_beta   90.00
_cell.angle_gamma   90.00
#
_symmetry.space_group_name_H-M   'P 1'
#
loop_
_entity.id
_entity.type
_entity.pdbx_description
1 polymer ?
#
loop_
_entity_poly.entity_id
_entity_poly.type
_entity_poly.pdbx_seq_one_letter_code
_entity_poly.pdbx_strand_id
1 'polypeptide(L)' 'MEAMISIILLLVANFMMAWTRQLSTGWIRIVLSIIATLLLLPAFLFGIRALT' A
#
# COMPACT_ATOMS: atom_id res chain seq x y z
N MET A 1 -9.93 21.76 -22.40
CA MET A 1 -10.09 20.39 -21.86
C MET A 1 -8.86 19.92 -21.10
N GLU A 2 -7.65 20.16 -21.61
CA GLU A 2 -6.40 19.73 -20.95
C GLU A 2 -6.17 20.35 -19.56
N ALA A 3 -6.49 21.64 -19.38
CA ALA A 3 -6.38 22.31 -18.08
C ALA A 3 -7.28 21.67 -17.00
N MET A 4 -8.44 21.12 -17.38
CA MET A 4 -9.36 20.47 -16.45
C MET A 4 -8.78 19.13 -15.95
N ILE A 5 -8.13 18.39 -16.85
CA ILE A 5 -7.43 17.14 -16.53
C ILE A 5 -6.27 17.42 -15.58
N SER A 6 -5.49 18.48 -15.83
CA SER A 6 -4.39 18.89 -14.94
C SER A 6 -4.88 19.26 -13.54
N ILE A 7 -6.01 19.95 -13.41
CA ILE A 7 -6.61 20.30 -12.11
C ILE A 7 -7.04 19.04 -11.36
N ILE A 8 -7.68 18.09 -12.04
CA ILE A 8 -8.10 16.82 -11.44
C ILE A 8 -6.87 16.01 -10.99
N LEU A 9 -5.82 15.94 -11.80
CA LEU A 9 -4.57 15.25 -11.46
C LEU A 9 -3.89 15.90 -10.25
N LEU A 10 -3.86 17.23 -10.18
CA LEU A 10 -3.30 17.95 -9.02
C LEU A 10 -4.12 17.71 -7.76
N LEU A 11 -5.45 17.65 -7.86
CA LEU A 11 -6.33 17.33 -6.75
C LEU A 11 -6.07 15.91 -6.22
N VAL A 12 -5.93 14.93 -7.12
CA VAL A 12 -5.62 13.54 -6.77
C VAL A 12 -4.23 13.43 -6.14
N ALA A 13 -3.23 14.11 -6.70
CA ALA A 13 -1.88 14.14 -6.13
C ALA A 13 -1.86 14.79 -4.74
N ASN A 14 -2.59 15.88 -4.55
CA ASN A 14 -2.71 16.55 -3.26
C ASN A 14 -3.42 15.65 -2.23
N PHE A 15 -4.49 14.97 -2.64
CA PHE A 15 -5.20 14.00 -1.80
C PHE A 15 -4.30 12.83 -1.42
N MET A 16 -3.53 12.26 -2.37
CA MET A 16 -2.56 11.21 -2.10
C MET A 16 -1.47 11.66 -1.14
N MET A 17 -0.93 12.89 -1.27
CA MET A 17 0.07 13.43 -0.34
C MET A 17 -0.50 13.65 1.05
N ALA A 18 -1.71 14.19 1.18
CA ALA A 18 -2.41 14.37 2.45
C ALA A 18 -2.72 13.01 3.10
N TRP A 19 -3.19 12.05 2.31
CA TRP A 19 -3.45 10.67 2.71
C TRP A 19 -2.16 9.99 3.19
N THR A 20 -1.06 10.12 2.45
CA THR A 20 0.27 9.58 2.81
C THR A 20 0.82 10.23 4.08
N ARG A 21 0.64 11.54 4.25
CA ARG A 21 1.03 12.26 5.47
C ARG A 21 0.24 11.79 6.69
N GLN A 22 -1.06 11.53 6.54
CA GLN A 22 -1.90 10.99 7.61
C GLN A 22 -1.60 9.51 7.89
N LEU A 23 -1.14 8.76 6.89
CA LEU A 23 -0.73 7.36 6.99
C LEU A 23 0.60 7.16 7.76
N SER A 24 1.41 8.21 7.93
CA SER A 24 2.81 8.18 8.41
C SER A 24 3.02 7.66 9.84
N THR A 25 2.02 7.64 10.73
CA THR A 25 2.30 7.38 12.16
C THR A 25 1.63 6.16 12.81
N GLY A 26 0.74 5.43 12.14
CA GLY A 26 0.16 4.23 12.77
C GLY A 26 -0.52 3.23 11.84
N TRP A 27 -1.30 3.72 10.87
CA TRP A 27 -2.11 2.83 10.01
C TRP A 27 -1.30 2.09 8.95
N ILE A 28 -0.25 2.70 8.36
CA ILE A 28 0.66 1.97 7.46
C ILE A 28 1.28 0.77 8.15
N ARG A 29 1.71 0.94 9.41
CA ARG A 29 2.34 -0.15 10.16
C ARG A 29 1.38 -1.32 10.34
N ILE A 30 0.11 -1.02 10.60
CA ILE A 30 -0.95 -2.03 10.75
C ILE A 30 -1.24 -2.71 9.41
N VAL A 31 -1.41 -1.95 8.32
CA VAL A 31 -1.68 -2.50 6.98
C VAL A 31 -0.49 -3.35 6.49
N LEU A 32 0.74 -2.87 6.63
CA LEU A 32 1.95 -3.62 6.30
C LEU A 32 2.12 -4.87 7.17
N SER A 33 1.79 -4.80 8.47
CA SER A 33 1.85 -5.97 9.36
C SER A 33 0.81 -7.03 8.99
N ILE A 34 -0.40 -6.62 8.60
CA ILE A 34 -1.45 -7.52 8.13
C ILE A 34 -1.01 -8.19 6.82
N ILE A 35 -0.48 -7.42 5.87
CA ILE A 35 0.03 -7.94 4.59
C ILE A 35 1.20 -8.90 4.82
N ALA A 36 2.15 -8.56 5.69
CA ALA A 36 3.28 -9.42 6.03
C ALA A 36 2.82 -10.75 6.67
N THR A 37 1.83 -10.69 7.55
CA THR A 37 1.24 -11.90 8.17
C THR A 37 0.53 -12.77 7.13
N LEU A 38 -0.21 -12.15 6.20
CA LEU A 38 -0.86 -12.84 5.09
C LEU A 38 0.14 -13.45 4.11
N LEU A 39 1.31 -12.83 3.91
CA LEU A 39 2.39 -13.33 3.05
C LEU A 39 3.23 -14.44 3.72
N LEU A 40 3.29 -14.48 5.05
CA LEU A 40 3.98 -15.54 5.78
C LEU A 40 3.34 -16.92 5.56
N LEU A 41 2.01 -17.01 5.51
CA LEU A 41 1.32 -18.28 5.21
C LEU A 41 1.72 -18.90 3.86
N PRO A 42 1.61 -18.20 2.71
CA PRO A 42 1.99 -18.75 1.42
C PRO A 42 3.51 -18.95 1.31
N ALA A 43 4.33 -18.09 1.93
CA ALA A 43 5.78 -18.29 1.97
C ALA A 43 6.17 -19.56 2.75
N PHE A 44 5.48 -19.85 3.85
CA PHE A 44 5.69 -21.07 4.63
C PHE A 44 5.29 -22.33 3.84
N LEU A 45 4.16 -22.30 3.16
CA LEU A 45 3.72 -23.39 2.27
C LEU A 45 4.67 -23.60 1.09
N PHE A 46 5.18 -22.50 0.50
CA PHE A 46 6.18 -22.56 -0.56
C PHE A 46 7.52 -23.13 -0.05
N GLY A 47 7.96 -22.75 1.15
CA GLY A 47 9.19 -23.25 1.75
C GLY A 47 9.16 -24.76 2.00
N ILE A 48 8.04 -25.30 2.50
CA ILE A 48 7.86 -26.75 2.69
C ILE A 48 7.85 -27.48 1.34
N ARG A 49 7.16 -26.91 0.35
CA ARG A 49 7.15 -27.44 -1.03
C ARG A 49 8.52 -27.38 -1.71
N ALA A 50 9.36 -26.42 -1.37
CA ALA A 50 10.71 -26.29 -1.93
C ALA A 50 11.71 -27.26 -1.27
N LEU A 51 11.43 -27.72 -0.05
CA LEU A 51 12.27 -28.65 0.70
C LEU A 51 11.92 -30.13 0.45
N THR A 52 10.71 -30.41 -0.04
CA THR A 52 10.23 -31.78 -0.36
C THR A 52 10.40 -32.07 -1.84
#